data_AF-A0A2I4DA25-F1
#
_entry.id   AF-A0A2I4DA25-F1
#
_cell.length_a   1.000
_cell.length_b   1.000
_cell.length_c   1.000
_cell.angle_alpha   90.00
_cell.angle_beta   90.00
_cell.angle_gamma   90.00
#
_symmetry.space_group_name_H-M   'P 1'
#
loop_
_entity.id
_entity.type
_entity.pdbx_description
1 polymer ?
#
loop_
_entity_poly.entity_id
_entity_poly.type
_entity_poly.pdbx_seq_one_letter_code
_entity_poly.pdbx_strand_id
1 'polypeptide(L)'
;MGKSKTTKFKRPQFNSVGLPVNAVKEEDPAAEEHDEDDCPAAELLEKLQSPSADVREFACASISRVVQQSQSIPGFLQRGAVKRLGPMLLDGSLAVRETATGALRNLSACGGQEVCEDMVKHDVMTPLTALLRECCAGFDSAVVKMKDQKNPVEDVANEAVNLLWNLCENSSQALSMFNRSGLLDVVVQCLERHTHNVDLAISAAHCLHTVTEDNPELLRSLNTAVLGALENVLLSSQPSMAHTLLRTLAAGTLWNMKSCLPEARQSQTLNAVVASLSHCLDLDAGVLIPELRQAEEVNQGNTDHVTNVEEQAVVPMVEEEMDEEEEPKR
;
A
#
# COMPACT_ATOMS: atom_id res chain seq x y z
N MET A 1 -27.71 63.65 -42.49
CA MET A 1 -28.77 63.20 -41.56
C MET A 1 -28.17 62.21 -40.57
N GLY A 2 -27.44 62.69 -39.56
CA GLY A 2 -26.81 61.85 -38.53
C GLY A 2 -27.56 61.96 -37.21
N LYS A 3 -27.92 60.83 -36.59
CA LYS A 3 -28.51 60.79 -35.25
C LYS A 3 -27.53 60.11 -34.29
N SER A 4 -27.11 60.86 -33.28
CA SER A 4 -26.38 60.39 -32.10
C SER A 4 -27.23 59.46 -31.24
N LYS A 5 -26.61 58.45 -30.61
CA LYS A 5 -27.16 57.77 -29.42
C LYS A 5 -26.07 57.65 -28.35
N THR A 6 -26.44 58.11 -27.16
CA THR A 6 -25.66 58.24 -25.93
C THR A 6 -25.44 56.88 -25.26
N THR A 7 -24.21 56.63 -24.81
CA THR A 7 -23.82 55.49 -23.98
C THR A 7 -24.26 55.70 -22.52
N LYS A 8 -25.03 54.76 -21.94
CA LYS A 8 -25.27 54.70 -20.50
C LYS A 8 -24.34 53.66 -19.88
N PHE A 9 -23.41 54.09 -19.05
CA PHE A 9 -22.58 53.20 -18.22
C PHE A 9 -23.46 52.53 -17.14
N LYS A 10 -23.43 51.19 -17.08
CA LYS A 10 -24.05 50.41 -15.99
C LYS A 10 -23.16 50.51 -14.74
N ARG A 11 -23.77 50.81 -13.58
CA ARG A 11 -23.09 50.79 -12.28
C ARG A 11 -23.00 49.35 -11.75
N PRO A 12 -21.90 48.94 -11.09
CA PRO A 12 -21.81 47.64 -10.45
C PRO A 12 -22.75 47.55 -9.24
N GLN A 13 -23.41 46.40 -9.08
CA GLN A 13 -24.19 46.07 -7.89
C GLN A 13 -23.32 45.25 -6.92
N PHE A 14 -23.40 45.56 -5.64
CA PHE A 14 -22.71 44.87 -4.54
C PHE A 14 -23.75 44.24 -3.61
N ASN A 15 -23.42 43.10 -3.00
CA ASN A 15 -24.27 42.46 -1.99
C ASN A 15 -24.04 43.07 -0.58
N SER A 16 -24.80 42.63 0.43
CA SER A 16 -24.84 43.20 1.79
C SER A 16 -23.54 43.08 2.60
N VAL A 17 -22.46 42.53 2.03
CA VAL A 17 -21.12 42.45 2.63
C VAL A 17 -20.05 43.14 1.75
N GLY A 18 -20.43 43.82 0.67
CA GLY A 18 -19.54 44.74 -0.07
C GLY A 18 -18.60 44.10 -1.10
N LEU A 19 -18.83 42.87 -1.54
CA LEU A 19 -18.05 42.21 -2.62
C LEU A 19 -18.79 42.26 -3.97
N PRO A 20 -18.07 42.38 -5.11
CA PRO A 20 -18.69 42.46 -6.44
C PRO A 20 -19.33 41.13 -6.84
N VAL A 21 -20.58 41.17 -7.28
CA VAL A 21 -21.33 40.00 -7.75
C VAL A 21 -20.89 39.68 -9.18
N ASN A 22 -19.88 38.83 -9.34
CA ASN A 22 -19.59 38.23 -10.64
C ASN A 22 -20.67 37.19 -10.96
N ALA A 23 -21.18 37.26 -12.18
CA ALA A 23 -22.27 36.45 -12.70
C ALA A 23 -21.97 34.95 -12.56
N VAL A 24 -22.70 34.29 -11.66
CA VAL A 24 -22.85 32.84 -11.67
C VAL A 24 -23.72 32.53 -12.89
N LYS A 25 -23.14 31.89 -13.91
CA LYS A 25 -23.93 31.13 -14.87
C LYS A 25 -24.58 30.01 -14.06
N GLU A 26 -25.90 30.00 -14.00
CA GLU A 26 -26.64 28.80 -13.63
C GLU A 26 -26.29 27.74 -14.68
N GLU A 27 -25.54 26.72 -14.26
CA GLU A 27 -25.35 25.50 -15.02
C GLU A 27 -26.60 24.65 -14.76
N ASP A 28 -27.37 24.41 -15.83
CA ASP A 28 -28.41 23.38 -15.88
C ASP A 28 -27.80 22.03 -15.44
N PRO A 29 -28.46 21.23 -14.58
CA PRO A 29 -28.04 19.87 -14.28
C PRO A 29 -28.46 18.93 -15.42
N ALA A 30 -28.08 19.27 -16.64
CA ALA A 30 -28.22 18.41 -17.80
C ALA A 30 -26.89 17.67 -17.99
N ALA A 31 -26.85 16.47 -17.41
CA ALA A 31 -25.97 15.37 -17.81
C ALA A 31 -24.56 15.80 -18.26
N GLU A 32 -23.66 16.04 -17.31
CA GLU A 32 -22.28 15.66 -17.55
C GLU A 32 -22.25 14.13 -17.61
N GLU A 33 -22.57 13.59 -18.79
CA GLU A 33 -21.98 12.33 -19.25
C GLU A 33 -20.48 12.57 -19.27
N HIS A 34 -19.84 12.39 -18.12
CA HIS A 34 -18.42 12.22 -18.03
C HIS A 34 -18.13 11.00 -18.91
N ASP A 35 -17.48 11.21 -20.06
CA ASP A 35 -17.16 10.16 -21.02
C ASP A 35 -16.71 8.90 -20.27
N GLU A 36 -17.55 7.87 -20.28
CA GLU A 36 -17.31 6.58 -19.65
C GLU A 36 -16.18 5.80 -20.36
N ASP A 37 -15.60 6.39 -21.40
CA ASP A 37 -14.81 5.76 -22.46
C ASP A 37 -13.29 5.96 -22.31
N ASP A 38 -12.81 6.77 -21.36
CA ASP A 38 -11.35 7.04 -21.19
C ASP A 38 -10.71 6.35 -19.97
N CYS A 39 -11.49 5.57 -19.21
CA CYS A 39 -10.96 4.79 -18.08
C CYS A 39 -10.56 3.38 -18.55
N PRO A 40 -9.26 2.98 -18.49
CA PRO A 40 -8.82 1.65 -18.93
C PRO A 40 -9.32 0.51 -18.02
N ALA A 41 -10.20 0.80 -17.06
CA ALA A 41 -10.70 -0.15 -16.07
C ALA A 41 -11.36 -1.38 -16.70
N ALA A 42 -12.15 -1.22 -17.76
CA ALA A 42 -12.82 -2.35 -18.40
C ALA A 42 -11.81 -3.35 -18.99
N GLU A 43 -10.88 -2.86 -19.82
CA GLU A 43 -9.86 -3.69 -20.47
C GLU A 43 -8.95 -4.38 -19.43
N LEU A 44 -8.47 -3.62 -18.44
CA LEU A 44 -7.57 -4.15 -17.42
C LEU A 44 -8.24 -5.23 -16.55
N LEU A 45 -9.50 -5.02 -16.16
CA LEU A 45 -10.26 -6.00 -15.36
C LEU A 45 -10.65 -7.26 -16.16
N GLU A 46 -10.69 -7.17 -17.49
CA GLU A 46 -10.92 -8.32 -18.37
C GLU A 46 -9.65 -9.18 -18.50
N LYS A 47 -8.48 -8.56 -18.63
CA LYS A 47 -7.17 -9.24 -18.68
C LYS A 47 -6.86 -10.09 -17.44
N LEU A 48 -7.45 -9.77 -16.29
CA LEU A 48 -7.35 -10.60 -15.06
C LEU A 48 -7.87 -12.02 -15.25
N GLN A 49 -8.73 -12.28 -16.25
CA GLN A 49 -9.25 -13.61 -16.54
C GLN A 49 -8.38 -14.41 -17.52
N SER A 50 -7.26 -13.85 -17.97
CA SER A 50 -6.34 -14.51 -18.90
C SER A 50 -5.77 -15.80 -18.29
N PRO A 51 -5.62 -16.88 -19.08
CA PRO A 51 -4.90 -18.07 -18.62
C PRO A 51 -3.41 -17.80 -18.39
N SER A 52 -2.83 -16.77 -19.03
CA SER A 52 -1.42 -16.40 -18.87
C SER A 52 -1.20 -15.61 -17.57
N ALA A 53 -0.28 -16.10 -16.73
CA ALA A 53 0.11 -15.41 -15.50
C ALA A 53 0.70 -14.03 -15.78
N ASP A 54 1.54 -13.90 -16.80
CA ASP A 54 2.19 -12.64 -17.19
C ASP A 54 1.16 -11.57 -17.56
N VAL A 55 0.08 -11.96 -18.24
CA VAL A 55 -1.02 -11.04 -18.59
C VAL A 55 -1.80 -10.59 -17.36
N ARG A 56 -2.04 -11.51 -16.41
CA ARG A 56 -2.72 -11.17 -15.15
C ARG A 56 -1.85 -10.26 -14.28
N GLU A 57 -0.56 -10.55 -14.18
CA GLU A 57 0.43 -9.74 -13.47
C GLU A 57 0.50 -8.33 -14.05
N PHE A 58 0.66 -8.22 -15.37
CA PHE A 58 0.66 -6.94 -16.08
C PHE A 58 -0.63 -6.14 -15.81
N ALA A 59 -1.78 -6.80 -15.85
CA ALA A 59 -3.06 -6.16 -15.55
C ALA A 59 -3.12 -5.68 -14.10
N CYS A 60 -2.74 -6.50 -13.12
CA CYS A 60 -2.68 -6.10 -11.71
C CYS A 60 -1.72 -4.92 -11.48
N ALA A 61 -0.52 -4.95 -12.07
CA ALA A 61 0.46 -3.87 -11.96
C ALA A 61 -0.06 -2.57 -12.59
N SER A 62 -0.72 -2.66 -13.74
CA SER A 62 -1.34 -1.51 -14.41
C SER A 62 -2.48 -0.92 -13.57
N ILE A 63 -3.35 -1.77 -13.00
CA ILE A 63 -4.40 -1.32 -12.08
C ILE A 63 -3.78 -0.63 -10.87
N SER A 64 -2.76 -1.24 -10.25
CA SER A 64 -2.04 -0.68 -9.10
C SER A 64 -1.47 0.72 -9.36
N ARG A 65 -1.00 0.98 -10.58
CA ARG A 65 -0.56 2.32 -11.00
C ARG A 65 -1.73 3.28 -11.19
N VAL A 66 -2.79 2.86 -11.86
CA VAL A 66 -3.93 3.74 -12.20
C VAL A 66 -4.69 4.16 -10.93
N VAL A 67 -4.97 3.23 -10.00
CA VAL A 67 -5.77 3.52 -8.80
C VAL A 67 -5.09 4.45 -7.79
N GLN A 68 -3.80 4.77 -7.97
CA GLN A 68 -3.15 5.84 -7.21
C GLN A 68 -3.74 7.22 -7.54
N GLN A 69 -4.36 7.35 -8.71
CA GLN A 69 -5.13 8.52 -9.11
C GLN A 69 -6.57 8.35 -8.63
N SER A 70 -6.94 9.03 -7.54
CA SER A 70 -8.24 8.83 -6.87
C SER A 70 -9.46 9.02 -7.77
N GLN A 71 -9.36 9.86 -8.81
CA GLN A 71 -10.43 10.05 -9.81
C GLN A 71 -10.72 8.81 -10.65
N SER A 72 -9.79 7.86 -10.76
CA SER A 72 -9.97 6.61 -11.51
C SER A 72 -10.70 5.52 -10.71
N ILE A 73 -10.67 5.61 -9.38
CA ILE A 73 -11.17 4.59 -8.46
C ILE A 73 -12.67 4.28 -8.68
N PRO A 74 -13.57 5.27 -8.85
CA PRO A 74 -14.99 4.99 -9.08
C PRO A 74 -15.24 4.08 -10.29
N GLY A 75 -14.50 4.28 -11.38
CA GLY A 75 -14.63 3.47 -12.60
C GLY A 75 -14.30 1.99 -12.38
N PHE A 76 -13.28 1.71 -11.56
CA PHE A 76 -12.91 0.35 -11.15
C PHE A 76 -13.93 -0.28 -10.22
N LEU A 77 -14.41 0.46 -9.21
CA LEU A 77 -15.36 -0.06 -8.22
C LEU A 77 -16.71 -0.40 -8.85
N GLN A 78 -17.23 0.45 -9.74
CA GLN A 78 -18.46 0.20 -10.49
C GLN A 78 -18.39 -1.08 -11.34
N ARG A 79 -17.18 -1.44 -11.82
CA ARG A 79 -16.90 -2.66 -12.60
C ARG A 79 -16.53 -3.88 -11.74
N GLY A 80 -16.65 -3.76 -10.42
CA GLY A 80 -16.44 -4.83 -9.47
C GLY A 80 -14.96 -5.22 -9.29
N ALA A 81 -14.04 -4.25 -9.33
CA ALA A 81 -12.61 -4.49 -9.19
C ALA A 81 -12.24 -5.35 -7.98
N VAL A 82 -12.85 -5.10 -6.81
CA VAL A 82 -12.58 -5.89 -5.59
C VAL A 82 -12.91 -7.38 -5.79
N LYS A 83 -14.06 -7.68 -6.43
CA LYS A 83 -14.48 -9.07 -6.69
C LYS A 83 -13.56 -9.81 -7.67
N ARG A 84 -12.87 -9.06 -8.53
CA ARG A 84 -11.95 -9.61 -9.55
C ARG A 84 -10.53 -9.73 -9.02
N LEU A 85 -10.06 -8.76 -8.24
CA LEU A 85 -8.72 -8.74 -7.64
C LEU A 85 -8.64 -9.63 -6.39
N GLY A 86 -9.70 -9.72 -5.58
CA GLY A 86 -9.73 -10.52 -4.35
C GLY A 86 -9.27 -11.97 -4.54
N PRO A 87 -9.79 -12.72 -5.55
CA PRO A 87 -9.32 -14.07 -5.85
C PRO A 87 -7.86 -14.16 -6.30
N MET A 88 -7.30 -13.10 -6.89
CA MET A 88 -5.91 -13.08 -7.38
C MET A 88 -4.88 -13.11 -6.24
N LEU A 89 -5.29 -12.80 -5.00
CA LEU A 89 -4.45 -13.00 -3.82
C LEU A 89 -4.08 -14.48 -3.61
N LEU A 90 -4.82 -15.40 -4.22
CA LEU A 90 -4.60 -16.84 -4.16
C LEU A 90 -4.19 -17.43 -5.52
N ASP A 91 -3.68 -16.61 -6.45
CA ASP A 91 -3.24 -17.05 -7.78
C ASP A 91 -2.11 -18.10 -7.70
N GLY A 92 -1.88 -18.90 -8.74
CA GLY A 92 -0.76 -19.83 -8.78
C GLY A 92 0.61 -19.14 -8.87
N SER A 93 0.68 -17.91 -9.37
CA SER A 93 1.91 -17.12 -9.51
C SER A 93 2.09 -16.15 -8.34
N LEU A 94 3.25 -16.17 -7.69
CA LEU A 94 3.59 -15.21 -6.62
C LEU A 94 3.60 -13.76 -7.13
N ALA A 95 4.07 -13.53 -8.37
CA ALA A 95 4.11 -12.19 -8.94
C ALA A 95 2.70 -11.62 -9.18
N VAL A 96 1.74 -12.48 -9.57
CA VAL A 96 0.32 -12.08 -9.66
C VAL A 96 -0.24 -11.77 -8.27
N ARG A 97 0.09 -12.57 -7.25
CA ARG A 97 -0.35 -12.30 -5.87
C ARG A 97 0.19 -10.96 -5.36
N GLU A 98 1.48 -10.71 -5.56
CA GLU A 98 2.15 -9.47 -5.14
C GLU A 98 1.47 -8.26 -5.79
N THR A 99 1.38 -8.25 -7.12
CA THR A 99 0.81 -7.14 -7.89
C THR A 99 -0.69 -6.94 -7.63
N ALA A 100 -1.46 -8.03 -7.47
CA ALA A 100 -2.89 -7.95 -7.12
C ALA A 100 -3.09 -7.37 -5.72
N THR A 101 -2.28 -7.81 -4.76
CA THR A 101 -2.34 -7.32 -3.39
C THR A 101 -1.93 -5.85 -3.33
N GLY A 102 -0.88 -5.46 -4.07
CA GLY A 102 -0.47 -4.07 -4.23
C GLY A 102 -1.55 -3.20 -4.87
N ALA A 103 -2.27 -3.72 -5.87
CA ALA A 103 -3.41 -3.01 -6.47
C ALA A 103 -4.53 -2.75 -5.45
N LEU A 104 -4.91 -3.75 -4.65
CA LEU A 104 -5.89 -3.59 -3.56
C LEU A 104 -5.38 -2.66 -2.46
N ARG A 105 -4.08 -2.72 -2.12
CA ARG A 105 -3.44 -1.84 -1.15
C ARG A 105 -3.53 -0.38 -1.59
N ASN A 106 -3.22 -0.08 -2.85
CA ASN A 106 -3.35 1.28 -3.38
C ASN A 106 -4.82 1.72 -3.48
N LEU A 107 -5.73 0.83 -3.88
CA LEU A 107 -7.16 1.09 -3.92
C LEU A 107 -7.69 1.50 -2.53
N SER A 108 -7.33 0.76 -1.48
CA SER A 108 -7.71 1.06 -0.10
C SER A 108 -7.08 2.37 0.42
N ALA A 109 -5.80 2.61 0.14
CA ALA A 109 -5.08 3.81 0.57
C ALA A 109 -5.62 5.10 -0.08
N CYS A 110 -5.83 5.07 -1.40
CA CYS A 110 -6.26 6.23 -2.17
C CYS A 110 -7.78 6.43 -2.17
N GLY A 111 -8.54 5.38 -1.87
CA GLY A 111 -10.01 5.39 -1.80
C GLY A 111 -10.57 5.74 -0.41
N GLY A 112 -9.77 5.62 0.65
CA GLY A 112 -10.18 5.94 2.01
C GLY A 112 -11.25 5.01 2.59
N GLN A 113 -12.00 5.52 3.57
CA GLN A 113 -12.93 4.74 4.38
C GLN A 113 -14.00 4.01 3.57
N GLU A 114 -14.69 4.70 2.67
CA GLU A 114 -15.81 4.12 1.90
C GLU A 114 -15.35 2.92 1.07
N VAL A 115 -14.16 3.00 0.48
CA VAL A 115 -13.58 1.93 -0.33
C VAL A 115 -13.16 0.75 0.55
N CYS A 116 -12.56 1.01 1.72
CA CYS A 116 -12.22 -0.05 2.67
C CYS A 116 -13.46 -0.81 3.16
N GLU A 117 -14.54 -0.10 3.48
CA GLU A 117 -15.82 -0.71 3.88
C GLU A 117 -16.42 -1.56 2.74
N ASP A 118 -16.43 -1.05 1.50
CA ASP A 118 -16.91 -1.81 0.35
C ASP A 118 -16.04 -3.05 0.08
N MET A 119 -14.72 -2.94 0.26
CA MET A 119 -13.81 -4.07 0.13
C MET A 119 -14.11 -5.19 1.13
N VAL A 120 -14.36 -4.83 2.39
CA VAL A 120 -14.74 -5.79 3.45
C VAL A 120 -16.11 -6.41 3.15
N LYS A 121 -17.07 -5.62 2.68
CA LYS A 121 -18.40 -6.11 2.25
C LYS A 121 -18.30 -7.12 1.09
N HIS A 122 -17.29 -6.95 0.23
CA HIS A 122 -16.97 -7.86 -0.86
C HIS A 122 -15.99 -8.99 -0.47
N ASP A 123 -15.85 -9.26 0.82
CA ASP A 123 -15.12 -10.40 1.38
C ASP A 123 -13.62 -10.43 1.05
N VAL A 124 -12.97 -9.27 0.92
CA VAL A 124 -11.50 -9.21 0.69
C VAL A 124 -10.70 -9.84 1.84
N MET A 125 -11.23 -9.79 3.07
CA MET A 125 -10.55 -10.26 4.27
C MET A 125 -10.31 -11.78 4.26
N THR A 126 -11.16 -12.55 3.59
CA THR A 126 -11.03 -14.01 3.51
C THR A 126 -9.80 -14.45 2.69
N PRO A 127 -9.62 -14.06 1.42
CA PRO A 127 -8.41 -14.37 0.67
C PRO A 127 -7.16 -13.70 1.26
N LEU A 128 -7.28 -12.50 1.84
CA LEU A 128 -6.16 -11.83 2.53
C LEU A 128 -5.66 -12.62 3.75
N THR A 129 -6.58 -13.12 4.57
CA THR A 129 -6.25 -13.96 5.72
C THR A 129 -5.58 -15.27 5.30
N ALA A 130 -6.06 -15.88 4.22
CA ALA A 130 -5.46 -17.10 3.68
C ALA A 130 -4.04 -16.85 3.14
N LEU A 131 -3.86 -15.77 2.36
CA LEU A 131 -2.56 -15.36 1.82
C LEU A 131 -1.53 -15.12 2.92
N LEU A 132 -1.86 -14.32 3.94
CA LEU A 132 -0.94 -14.01 5.04
C LEU A 132 -0.48 -15.27 5.79
N ARG A 133 -1.40 -16.21 6.06
CA ARG A 133 -1.06 -17.48 6.71
C ARG A 133 -0.15 -18.35 5.84
N GLU A 134 -0.40 -18.40 4.54
CA GLU A 134 0.44 -19.14 3.59
C GLU A 134 1.86 -18.52 3.52
N CYS A 135 1.95 -17.19 3.44
CA CYS A 135 3.23 -16.48 3.45
C CYS A 135 4.03 -16.76 4.72
N CYS A 136 3.42 -16.63 5.91
CA CYS A 136 4.11 -16.88 7.17
C CYS A 136 4.55 -18.34 7.34
N ALA A 137 3.74 -19.31 6.91
CA ALA A 137 4.15 -20.72 6.87
C ALA A 137 5.34 -20.96 5.92
N GLY A 138 5.51 -20.11 4.91
CA GLY A 138 6.63 -20.13 3.97
C GLY A 138 7.93 -19.52 4.50
N PHE A 139 7.91 -18.74 5.59
CA PHE A 139 9.11 -18.05 6.11
C PHE A 139 10.23 -19.03 6.53
N ASP A 140 9.88 -20.17 7.12
CA ASP A 140 10.85 -21.19 7.55
C ASP A 140 11.52 -21.91 6.38
N SER A 141 10.83 -22.00 5.24
CA SER A 141 11.36 -22.67 4.04
C SER A 141 12.37 -21.81 3.27
N ALA A 142 12.44 -20.51 3.56
CA ALA A 142 13.30 -19.54 2.87
C ALA A 142 14.71 -19.41 3.48
N VAL A 143 14.95 -19.99 4.66
CA VAL A 143 16.23 -19.88 5.41
C VAL A 143 17.43 -20.51 4.66
N VAL A 144 17.18 -21.30 3.61
CA VAL A 144 18.21 -22.04 2.85
C VAL A 144 18.77 -21.27 1.64
N LYS A 145 18.25 -20.08 1.30
CA LYS A 145 18.72 -19.33 0.11
C LYS A 145 19.85 -18.35 0.44
N MET A 146 20.79 -18.21 -0.50
CA MET A 146 22.00 -17.39 -0.39
C MET A 146 21.67 -15.95 0.06
N LYS A 147 22.59 -15.38 0.87
CA LYS A 147 22.49 -14.14 1.66
C LYS A 147 21.98 -12.85 0.97
N ASP A 148 21.75 -12.86 -0.34
CA ASP A 148 21.44 -11.66 -1.14
C ASP A 148 20.18 -11.79 -2.03
N GLN A 149 19.42 -12.89 -1.95
CA GLN A 149 18.16 -12.99 -2.72
C GLN A 149 16.97 -12.51 -1.88
N LYS A 150 16.28 -11.46 -2.36
CA LYS A 150 14.97 -11.06 -1.84
C LYS A 150 14.03 -12.25 -1.84
N ASN A 151 13.30 -12.43 -0.74
CA ASN A 151 12.34 -13.51 -0.60
C ASN A 151 11.00 -13.06 -1.19
N PRO A 152 10.59 -13.56 -2.38
CA PRO A 152 9.35 -13.09 -3.02
C PRO A 152 8.11 -13.36 -2.15
N VAL A 153 8.17 -14.33 -1.24
CA VAL A 153 7.08 -14.58 -0.29
C VAL A 153 6.96 -13.45 0.74
N GLU A 154 8.08 -12.85 1.14
CA GLU A 154 8.09 -11.69 2.05
C GLU A 154 7.65 -10.42 1.33
N ASP A 155 7.94 -10.26 0.03
CA ASP A 155 7.44 -9.14 -0.78
C ASP A 155 5.90 -9.19 -0.88
N VAL A 156 5.34 -10.37 -1.15
CA VAL A 156 3.89 -10.61 -1.11
C VAL A 156 3.31 -10.35 0.30
N ALA A 157 3.99 -10.82 1.35
CA ALA A 157 3.57 -10.60 2.73
C ALA A 157 3.57 -9.10 3.08
N ASN A 158 4.54 -8.34 2.58
CA ASN A 158 4.64 -6.91 2.80
C ASN A 158 3.43 -6.18 2.21
N GLU A 159 3.06 -6.46 0.95
CA GLU A 159 1.85 -5.90 0.36
C GLU A 159 0.58 -6.30 1.12
N ALA A 160 0.50 -7.56 1.56
CA ALA A 160 -0.65 -8.08 2.30
C ALA A 160 -0.81 -7.42 3.68
N VAL A 161 0.29 -7.20 4.41
CA VAL A 161 0.27 -6.51 5.71
C VAL A 161 -0.12 -5.05 5.54
N ASN A 162 0.36 -4.36 4.50
CA ASN A 162 -0.04 -2.97 4.22
C ASN A 162 -1.53 -2.87 3.84
N LEU A 163 -2.05 -3.80 3.04
CA LEU A 163 -3.48 -3.87 2.77
C LEU A 163 -4.29 -4.11 4.05
N LEU A 164 -3.87 -5.07 4.89
CA LEU A 164 -4.52 -5.36 6.17
C LEU A 164 -4.54 -4.12 7.08
N TRP A 165 -3.41 -3.41 7.16
CA TRP A 165 -3.30 -2.18 7.92
C TRP A 165 -4.32 -1.13 7.44
N ASN A 166 -4.36 -0.83 6.14
CA ASN A 166 -5.32 0.13 5.57
C ASN A 166 -6.77 -0.25 5.93
N LEU A 167 -7.11 -1.53 5.80
CA LEU A 167 -8.47 -2.02 6.10
C LEU A 167 -8.79 -1.89 7.59
N CYS A 168 -7.87 -2.25 8.49
CA CYS A 168 -8.10 -2.16 9.92
C CYS A 168 -8.18 -0.70 10.43
N GLU A 169 -7.40 0.21 9.86
CA GLU A 169 -7.45 1.64 10.16
C GLU A 169 -8.81 2.24 9.76
N ASN A 170 -9.35 1.80 8.62
CA ASN A 170 -10.52 2.41 7.99
C ASN A 170 -11.81 1.60 8.13
N SER A 171 -11.81 0.45 8.82
CA SER A 171 -13.01 -0.37 8.96
C SER A 171 -13.05 -1.13 10.28
N SER A 172 -14.00 -0.76 11.14
CA SER A 172 -14.30 -1.50 12.38
C SER A 172 -14.69 -2.96 12.12
N GLN A 173 -15.31 -3.25 10.98
CA GLN A 173 -15.62 -4.61 10.56
C GLN A 173 -14.35 -5.40 10.22
N ALA A 174 -13.39 -4.79 9.51
CA ALA A 174 -12.08 -5.41 9.28
C ALA A 174 -11.35 -5.68 10.60
N LEU A 175 -11.36 -4.74 11.54
CA LEU A 175 -10.77 -4.90 12.87
C LEU A 175 -11.41 -6.06 13.66
N SER A 176 -12.74 -6.19 13.63
CA SER A 176 -13.45 -7.33 14.23
C SER A 176 -13.07 -8.66 13.56
N MET A 177 -12.93 -8.68 12.22
CA MET A 177 -12.46 -9.86 11.49
C MET A 177 -11.01 -10.21 11.82
N PHE A 178 -10.14 -9.22 11.99
CA PHE A 178 -8.76 -9.38 12.44
C PHE A 178 -8.69 -10.10 13.79
N ASN A 179 -9.45 -9.61 14.78
CA ASN A 179 -9.53 -10.20 16.12
C ASN A 179 -10.03 -11.66 16.05
N ARG A 180 -11.17 -11.88 15.37
CA ARG A 180 -11.81 -13.20 15.27
C ARG A 180 -10.96 -14.23 14.52
N SER A 181 -10.15 -13.78 13.56
CA SER A 181 -9.31 -14.64 12.74
C SER A 181 -7.94 -14.91 13.37
N GLY A 182 -7.63 -14.30 14.53
CA GLY A 182 -6.33 -14.48 15.19
C GLY A 182 -5.16 -13.99 14.33
N LEU A 183 -5.34 -12.89 13.59
CA LEU A 183 -4.29 -12.35 12.72
C LEU A 183 -3.13 -11.70 13.48
N LEU A 184 -3.29 -11.46 14.79
CA LEU A 184 -2.23 -10.94 15.65
C LEU A 184 -0.93 -11.75 15.54
N ASP A 185 -1.00 -13.06 15.71
CA ASP A 185 0.18 -13.93 15.70
C ASP A 185 0.87 -13.95 14.32
N VAL A 186 0.09 -13.74 13.25
CA VAL A 186 0.59 -13.67 11.87
C VAL A 186 1.35 -12.37 11.65
N VAL A 187 0.80 -11.23 12.10
CA VAL A 187 1.48 -9.94 12.01
C VAL A 187 2.74 -9.90 12.89
N VAL A 188 2.71 -10.55 14.06
CA VAL A 188 3.90 -10.68 14.91
C VAL A 188 5.00 -11.50 14.25
N GLN A 189 4.68 -12.58 13.53
CA GLN A 189 5.67 -13.33 12.74
C GLN A 189 6.32 -12.46 11.65
N CYS A 190 5.56 -11.55 11.03
CA CYS A 190 6.12 -10.56 10.09
C CYS A 190 7.05 -9.56 10.80
N LEU A 191 6.69 -9.09 12.00
CA LEU A 191 7.54 -8.21 12.82
C LEU A 191 8.89 -8.88 13.17
N GLU A 192 8.88 -10.18 13.48
CA GLU A 192 10.09 -10.94 13.83
C GLU A 192 11.10 -11.06 12.67
N ARG A 193 10.72 -10.68 11.45
CA ARG A 193 11.62 -10.62 10.29
C ARG A 193 12.56 -9.42 10.30
N HIS A 194 12.46 -8.52 11.28
CA HIS A 194 13.20 -7.25 11.35
C HIS A 194 14.73 -7.32 11.18
N THR A 195 15.34 -8.48 11.42
CA THR A 195 16.79 -8.69 11.23
C THR A 195 17.22 -8.88 9.77
N HIS A 196 16.29 -9.33 8.91
CA HIS A 196 16.56 -9.65 7.51
C HIS A 196 15.71 -8.81 6.54
N ASN A 197 14.52 -8.40 6.97
CA ASN A 197 13.58 -7.60 6.20
C ASN A 197 12.93 -6.54 7.10
N VAL A 198 13.55 -5.36 7.12
CA VAL A 198 13.10 -4.24 7.95
C VAL A 198 11.81 -3.63 7.42
N ASP A 199 11.59 -3.65 6.11
CA ASP A 199 10.41 -3.04 5.48
C ASP A 199 9.13 -3.80 5.86
N LEU A 200 9.15 -5.14 5.75
CA LEU A 200 8.07 -6.00 6.23
C LEU A 200 7.80 -5.80 7.73
N ALA A 201 8.87 -5.69 8.53
CA ALA A 201 8.73 -5.46 9.96
C ALA A 201 8.13 -4.09 10.29
N ILE A 202 8.45 -3.04 9.51
CA ILE A 202 7.86 -1.71 9.65
C ILE A 202 6.37 -1.75 9.31
N SER A 203 5.99 -2.39 8.20
CA SER A 203 4.57 -2.55 7.85
C SER A 203 3.80 -3.34 8.91
N ALA A 204 4.42 -4.38 9.48
CA ALA A 204 3.84 -5.12 10.60
C ALA A 204 3.70 -4.24 11.85
N ALA A 205 4.71 -3.44 12.17
CA ALA A 205 4.68 -2.55 13.33
C ALA A 205 3.63 -1.43 13.19
N HIS A 206 3.44 -0.88 11.99
CA HIS A 206 2.35 0.04 11.68
C HIS A 206 0.98 -0.61 11.92
N CYS A 207 0.78 -1.81 11.35
CA CYS A 207 -0.45 -2.57 11.55
C CYS A 207 -0.71 -2.82 13.04
N LEU A 208 0.28 -3.31 13.79
CA LEU A 208 0.18 -3.56 15.23
C LEU A 208 -0.14 -2.30 16.03
N HIS A 209 0.49 -1.17 15.70
CA HIS A 209 0.23 0.09 16.37
C HIS A 209 -1.24 0.49 16.22
N THR A 210 -1.76 0.47 14.99
CA THR A 210 -3.18 0.74 14.68
C THR A 210 -4.12 -0.23 15.39
N VAL A 211 -3.92 -1.55 15.23
CA VAL A 211 -4.92 -2.53 15.75
C VAL A 211 -4.93 -2.62 17.27
N THR A 212 -3.88 -2.15 17.95
CA THR A 212 -3.82 -2.11 19.43
C THR A 212 -4.41 -0.85 20.03
N GLU A 213 -4.62 0.21 19.23
CA GLU A 213 -5.25 1.44 19.68
C GLU A 213 -6.74 1.20 19.96
N ASP A 214 -7.18 1.56 21.17
CA ASP A 214 -8.57 1.45 21.63
C ASP A 214 -9.28 0.11 21.35
N ASN A 215 -8.53 -1.00 21.35
CA ASN A 215 -9.04 -2.34 21.03
C ASN A 215 -9.00 -3.30 22.24
N PRO A 216 -9.96 -3.20 23.19
CA PRO A 216 -9.98 -4.04 24.38
C PRO A 216 -10.22 -5.54 24.10
N GLU A 217 -10.70 -5.90 22.90
CA GLU A 217 -10.81 -7.30 22.50
C GLU A 217 -9.44 -7.90 22.22
N LEU A 218 -8.64 -7.24 21.38
CA LEU A 218 -7.28 -7.67 21.07
C LEU A 218 -6.37 -7.61 22.31
N LEU A 219 -6.51 -6.56 23.12
CA LEU A 219 -5.68 -6.41 24.31
C LEU A 219 -5.87 -7.56 25.32
N ARG A 220 -7.03 -8.23 25.32
CA ARG A 220 -7.28 -9.43 26.15
C ARG A 220 -6.63 -10.70 25.59
N SER A 221 -6.32 -10.76 24.29
CA SER A 221 -5.68 -11.92 23.66
C SER A 221 -4.15 -11.83 23.64
N LEU A 222 -3.56 -10.74 24.15
CA LEU A 222 -2.12 -10.56 24.21
C LEU A 222 -1.45 -11.59 25.13
N ASN A 223 -0.29 -12.07 24.68
CA ASN A 223 0.49 -13.07 25.40
C ASN A 223 1.96 -12.63 25.53
N THR A 224 2.75 -13.41 26.27
CA THR A 224 4.17 -13.11 26.51
C THR A 224 5.04 -13.19 25.26
N ALA A 225 4.63 -13.93 24.22
CA ALA A 225 5.38 -14.03 22.97
C ALA A 225 5.27 -12.71 22.18
N VAL A 226 4.06 -12.14 22.07
CA VAL A 226 3.85 -10.82 21.44
C VAL A 226 4.67 -9.74 22.13
N LEU A 227 4.66 -9.74 23.47
CA LEU A 227 5.47 -8.81 24.26
C LEU A 227 6.98 -9.01 24.01
N GLY A 228 7.45 -10.26 23.99
CA GLY A 228 8.84 -10.57 23.72
C GLY A 228 9.30 -10.10 22.33
N ALA A 229 8.47 -10.27 21.30
CA ALA A 229 8.77 -9.80 19.95
C ALA A 229 8.91 -8.26 19.90
N LEU A 230 7.98 -7.53 20.53
CA LEU A 230 8.04 -6.07 20.62
C LEU A 230 9.25 -5.57 21.43
N GLU A 231 9.56 -6.22 22.56
CA GLU A 231 10.74 -5.92 23.38
C GLU A 231 12.04 -6.16 22.59
N ASN A 232 12.13 -7.25 21.83
CA ASN A 232 13.29 -7.54 20.97
C ASN A 232 13.52 -6.45 19.91
N VAL A 233 12.45 -5.97 19.29
CA VAL A 233 12.52 -4.86 18.34
C VAL A 233 12.95 -3.56 19.03
N LEU A 234 12.34 -3.24 20.18
CA LEU A 234 12.64 -2.03 20.94
C LEU A 234 14.12 -1.98 21.39
N LEU A 235 14.68 -3.14 21.75
CA LEU A 235 16.07 -3.30 22.20
C LEU A 235 17.06 -3.47 21.04
N SER A 236 16.61 -3.46 19.78
CA SER A 236 17.51 -3.58 18.63
C SER A 236 18.45 -2.37 18.51
N SER A 237 19.72 -2.62 18.17
CA SER A 237 20.79 -1.61 18.17
C SER A 237 21.17 -1.08 16.78
N GLN A 238 20.41 -1.42 15.74
CA GLN A 238 20.73 -1.02 14.37
C GLN A 238 20.52 0.49 14.17
N PRO A 239 21.46 1.23 13.54
CA PRO A 239 21.45 2.69 13.55
C PRO A 239 20.62 3.35 12.44
N SER A 240 20.08 2.60 11.46
CA SER A 240 19.40 3.22 10.32
C SER A 240 18.07 3.89 10.71
N MET A 241 17.65 4.91 9.94
CA MET A 241 16.36 5.60 10.16
C MET A 241 15.16 4.64 10.10
N ALA A 242 15.22 3.62 9.24
CA ALA A 242 14.23 2.55 9.20
C ALA A 242 14.12 1.82 10.56
N HIS A 243 15.23 1.49 11.21
CA HIS A 243 15.22 0.87 12.54
C HIS A 243 14.76 1.84 13.63
N THR A 244 15.03 3.13 13.51
CA THR A 244 14.48 4.15 14.41
C THR A 244 12.96 4.23 14.30
N LEU A 245 12.41 4.28 13.07
CA LEU A 245 10.96 4.20 12.85
C LEU A 245 10.38 2.92 13.45
N LEU A 246 11.00 1.78 13.17
CA LEU A 246 10.56 0.48 13.68
C LEU A 246 10.51 0.45 15.22
N ARG A 247 11.57 0.92 15.90
CA ARG A 247 11.59 1.04 17.37
C ARG A 247 10.50 1.98 17.89
N THR A 248 10.23 3.07 17.18
CA THR A 248 9.19 4.04 17.55
C THR A 248 7.79 3.43 17.48
N LEU A 249 7.50 2.68 16.42
CA LEU A 249 6.23 1.94 16.25
C LEU A 249 6.06 0.85 17.31
N ALA A 250 7.13 0.10 17.60
CA ALA A 250 7.13 -0.89 18.68
C ALA A 250 6.88 -0.23 20.05
N ALA A 251 7.51 0.92 20.32
CA ALA A 251 7.30 1.70 21.53
C ALA A 251 5.85 2.19 21.66
N GLY A 252 5.25 2.67 20.55
CA GLY A 252 3.84 3.07 20.51
C GLY A 252 2.89 1.90 20.75
N THR A 253 3.17 0.74 20.16
CA THR A 253 2.38 -0.49 20.39
C THR A 253 2.44 -0.91 21.87
N LEU A 254 3.64 -0.93 22.46
CA LEU A 254 3.82 -1.23 23.89
C LEU A 254 3.12 -0.19 24.80
N TRP A 255 3.05 1.06 24.37
CA TRP A 255 2.30 2.11 25.07
C TRP A 255 0.79 1.86 25.03
N ASN A 256 0.23 1.43 23.90
CA ASN A 256 -1.18 1.05 23.79
C ASN A 256 -1.51 -0.11 24.74
N MET A 257 -0.57 -1.05 24.88
CA MET A 257 -0.70 -2.25 25.71
C MET A 257 -0.37 -2.04 27.21
N LYS A 258 0.04 -0.84 27.62
CA LYS A 258 0.62 -0.58 28.97
C LYS A 258 -0.26 -1.03 30.13
N SER A 259 -1.58 -0.93 30.00
CA SER A 259 -2.55 -1.29 31.03
C SER A 259 -2.73 -2.82 31.18
N CYS A 260 -2.25 -3.60 30.21
CA CYS A 260 -2.32 -5.06 30.21
C CYS A 260 -1.03 -5.72 30.73
N LEU A 261 0.02 -4.94 30.98
CA LEU A 261 1.30 -5.44 31.47
C LEU A 261 1.26 -5.73 32.97
N PRO A 262 1.88 -6.83 33.45
CA PRO A 262 2.10 -7.02 34.87
C PRO A 262 2.92 -5.85 35.47
N GLU A 263 2.59 -5.39 36.68
CA GLU A 263 3.25 -4.24 37.34
C GLU A 263 4.78 -4.34 37.36
N ALA A 264 5.32 -5.56 37.56
CA ALA A 264 6.75 -5.82 37.57
C ALA A 264 7.45 -5.51 36.24
N ARG A 265 6.78 -5.73 35.11
CA ARG A 265 7.30 -5.45 33.76
C ARG A 265 6.93 -4.06 33.27
N GLN A 266 5.76 -3.56 33.66
CA GLN A 266 5.22 -2.28 33.23
C GLN A 266 6.24 -1.14 33.39
N SER A 267 6.86 -1.01 34.56
CA SER A 267 7.87 0.03 34.81
C SER A 267 9.08 -0.06 33.89
N GLN A 268 9.57 -1.28 33.62
CA GLN A 268 10.72 -1.52 32.75
C GLN A 268 10.38 -1.20 31.29
N THR A 269 9.23 -1.68 30.81
CA THR A 269 8.73 -1.40 29.46
C THR A 269 8.52 0.10 29.26
N LEU A 270 7.89 0.79 30.22
CA LEU A 270 7.67 2.24 30.12
C LEU A 270 8.99 3.04 30.09
N ASN A 271 9.98 2.65 30.90
CA ASN A 271 11.30 3.28 30.84
C ASN A 271 11.96 3.06 29.47
N ALA A 272 11.86 1.87 28.88
CA ALA A 272 12.40 1.58 27.55
C ALA A 272 11.68 2.37 26.45
N VAL A 273 10.34 2.51 26.54
CA VAL A 273 9.54 3.35 25.64
C VAL A 273 10.01 4.80 25.70
N VAL A 274 10.12 5.37 26.91
CA VAL A 274 10.57 6.76 27.10
C VAL A 274 12.00 6.96 26.57
N ALA A 275 12.91 6.01 26.82
CA ALA A 275 14.27 6.07 26.30
C ALA A 275 14.31 6.06 24.76
N SER A 276 13.50 5.19 24.13
CA SER A 276 13.40 5.14 22.67
C SER A 276 12.87 6.44 22.08
N LEU A 277 11.81 7.01 22.68
CA LEU A 277 11.24 8.28 22.24
C LEU A 277 12.22 9.45 22.44
N SER A 278 12.94 9.50 23.57
CA SER A 278 14.00 10.48 23.81
C SER A 278 15.07 10.42 22.72
N HIS A 279 15.54 9.21 22.39
CA HIS A 279 16.53 9.03 21.34
C HIS A 279 16.06 9.54 19.97
N CYS A 280 14.77 9.35 19.65
CA CYS A 280 14.19 9.87 18.41
C CYS A 280 14.12 11.41 18.39
N LEU A 281 13.87 12.03 19.54
CA LEU A 281 13.85 13.49 19.69
C LEU A 281 15.24 14.12 19.69
N ASP A 282 16.27 13.35 20.05
CA ASP A 282 17.68 13.78 20.03
C ASP A 282 18.29 13.77 18.62
N LEU A 283 17.56 13.30 17.60
CA LEU A 283 18.02 13.27 16.22
C LEU A 283 18.12 14.69 15.64
N ASP A 284 19.30 15.03 15.11
CA ASP A 284 19.53 16.31 14.46
C ASP A 284 18.95 16.33 13.04
N ALA A 285 17.71 16.81 12.93
CA ALA A 285 17.04 16.98 11.64
C ALA A 285 17.81 17.89 10.66
N GLY A 286 18.62 18.82 11.15
CA GLY A 286 19.43 19.72 10.33
C GLY A 286 20.56 19.00 9.60
N VAL A 287 21.07 17.90 10.15
CA VAL A 287 22.07 17.03 9.52
C VAL A 287 21.39 15.92 8.71
N LEU A 288 20.37 15.28 9.28
CA LEU A 288 19.75 14.09 8.70
C LEU A 288 18.97 14.37 7.41
N ILE A 289 18.24 15.49 7.34
CA ILE A 289 17.44 15.80 6.14
C ILE A 289 18.33 15.98 4.89
N PRO A 290 19.43 16.76 4.93
CA PRO A 290 20.39 16.82 3.83
C PRO A 290 20.98 15.47 3.43
N GLU A 291 21.38 14.64 4.40
CA GLU A 291 21.96 13.31 4.14
C GLU A 291 20.96 12.38 3.46
N LEU A 292 19.72 12.32 3.96
CA LEU A 292 18.65 11.52 3.38
C LEU A 292 18.31 11.97 1.95
N ARG A 293 18.26 13.29 1.72
CA ARG A 293 18.04 13.85 0.38
C ARG A 293 19.16 13.42 -0.58
N GLN A 294 20.42 13.50 -0.15
CA GLN A 294 21.55 13.11 -0.98
C GLN A 294 21.52 11.61 -1.31
N ALA A 295 21.16 10.76 -0.33
CA ALA A 295 21.00 9.33 -0.56
C ALA A 295 19.87 9.02 -1.57
N GLU A 296 18.76 9.75 -1.48
CA GLU A 296 17.63 9.63 -2.40
C GLU A 296 18.00 10.05 -3.84
N GLU A 297 18.70 11.17 -4.01
CA GLU A 297 19.18 11.64 -5.32
C GLU A 297 20.13 10.61 -5.99
N VAL A 298 20.98 9.94 -5.20
CA VAL A 298 21.84 8.86 -5.69
C VAL A 298 21.03 7.62 -6.10
N ASN A 299 20.02 7.25 -5.32
CA ASN A 299 19.15 6.11 -5.64
C ASN A 299 18.33 6.34 -6.91
N GLN A 300 17.81 7.54 -7.12
CA GLN A 300 17.10 7.91 -8.35
C GLN A 300 18.01 7.85 -9.57
N GLY A 301 19.23 8.41 -9.47
CA GLY A 301 20.22 8.33 -10.55
C GLY A 301 20.64 6.89 -10.92
N ASN A 302 20.67 5.97 -9.95
CA ASN A 302 20.94 4.56 -10.19
C ASN A 302 19.73 3.84 -10.82
N THR A 303 18.51 4.18 -10.42
CA THR A 303 17.27 3.57 -10.93
C THR A 303 17.06 3.96 -12.40
N ASP A 304 17.28 5.22 -12.77
CA ASP A 304 17.23 5.70 -14.15
C ASP A 304 18.32 5.07 -15.04
N HIS A 305 19.44 4.66 -14.45
CA HIS A 305 20.49 3.95 -15.17
C HIS A 305 20.13 2.48 -15.45
N VAL A 306 19.38 1.82 -14.57
CA VAL A 306 18.94 0.42 -14.72
C VAL A 306 17.80 0.32 -15.75
N THR A 307 16.81 1.21 -15.70
CA THR A 307 15.70 1.26 -16.67
C THR A 307 16.18 1.50 -18.10
N ASN A 308 17.19 2.38 -18.29
CA ASN A 308 17.81 2.62 -19.60
C ASN A 308 18.56 1.40 -20.18
N VAL A 309 19.11 0.52 -19.32
CA VAL A 309 19.81 -0.69 -19.76
C VAL A 309 18.81 -1.78 -20.15
N GLU A 310 17.68 -1.88 -19.46
CA GLU A 310 16.59 -2.81 -19.80
C GLU A 310 15.86 -2.39 -21.09
N GLU A 311 15.63 -1.09 -21.32
CA GLU A 311 15.04 -0.60 -22.58
C GLU A 311 15.96 -0.81 -23.80
N GLN A 312 17.29 -0.76 -23.63
CA GLN A 312 18.24 -1.03 -24.72
C GLN A 312 18.41 -2.53 -25.04
N ALA A 313 17.99 -3.43 -24.14
CA ALA A 313 18.04 -4.87 -24.36
C ALA A 313 16.86 -5.39 -25.22
N VAL A 314 15.83 -4.58 -25.46
CA VAL A 314 14.68 -4.91 -26.31
C VAL A 314 14.89 -4.37 -27.73
N VAL A 315 15.86 -4.92 -28.44
CA VAL A 315 15.93 -4.76 -29.91
C VAL A 315 15.08 -5.87 -30.53
N PRO A 316 14.09 -5.58 -31.41
CA PRO A 316 13.29 -6.62 -32.03
C PRO A 316 14.18 -7.45 -32.95
N MET A 317 14.21 -8.77 -32.72
CA MET A 317 14.77 -9.73 -33.67
C MET A 317 13.97 -9.62 -34.96
N VAL A 318 14.63 -9.15 -36.02
CA VAL A 318 14.10 -9.18 -37.39
C VAL A 318 14.01 -10.65 -37.79
N GLU A 319 12.80 -11.09 -38.18
CA GLU A 319 12.56 -12.40 -38.78
C GLU A 319 13.36 -12.49 -40.10
N GLU A 320 14.37 -13.37 -40.15
CA GLU A 320 14.94 -13.82 -41.42
C GLU A 320 13.98 -14.86 -42.01
N GLU A 321 13.29 -14.48 -43.08
CA GLU A 321 12.45 -15.37 -43.89
C GLU A 321 13.30 -16.55 -44.42
N MET A 322 12.86 -17.75 -44.07
CA MET A 322 13.44 -19.02 -44.52
C MET A 322 12.75 -19.42 -45.83
N ASP A 323 13.37 -19.12 -46.98
CA ASP A 323 12.94 -19.63 -48.29
C ASP A 323 13.53 -21.03 -48.50
N GLU A 324 12.70 -22.06 -48.35
CA GLU A 324 13.00 -23.44 -48.76
C GLU A 324 12.62 -23.64 -50.23
N GLU A 325 13.59 -23.63 -51.15
CA GLU A 325 13.43 -24.26 -52.47
C GLU A 325 14.10 -25.63 -52.50
N GLU A 326 13.29 -26.69 -52.51
CA GLU A 326 13.68 -28.06 -52.85
C GLU A 326 14.04 -28.17 -54.35
N GLU A 327 15.30 -28.47 -54.67
CA GLU A 327 15.67 -29.02 -55.98
C GLU A 327 15.46 -30.54 -56.03
N PRO A 328 14.81 -31.11 -57.07
CA PRO A 328 14.79 -32.54 -57.29
C PRO A 328 16.00 -32.98 -58.11
N LYS A 329 16.63 -34.05 -57.64
CA LYS A 329 17.68 -34.83 -58.30
C LYS A 329 17.37 -35.16 -59.77
N ARG A 330 18.32 -34.87 -60.67
CA ARG A 330 18.87 -35.84 -61.65
C ARG A 330 20.16 -35.36 -62.29
#